data_AF-A0AAN8IJT9-F1
#
_entry.id   AF-A0AAN8IJT9-F1
#
_cell.length_a   1.000
_cell.length_b   1.000
_cell.length_c   1.000
_cell.angle_alpha   90.00
_cell.angle_beta   90.00
_cell.angle_gamma   90.00
#
_symmetry.space_group_name_H-M   'P 1'
#
loop_
_entity.id
_entity.type
_entity.pdbx_description
1 polymer ?
#
loop_
_entity_poly.entity_id
_entity_poly.type
_entity_poly.pdbx_seq_one_letter_code
_entity_poly.pdbx_strand_id
1 'polypeptide(L)'
;WYTGPFKDLWNKWDVEKLRTSNVAESFNRLLGVLLRGTHPRMSLLILAFQSCTSEAKGALLYYEERRADGKRLRRRDLLRRHRVAMEMSRFRSTMETTRGFLSTVTITTYCRRMARFVTEKVV
;
A
#
# COMPACT_ATOMS: atom_id res chain seq x y z
N TRP A 1 -10.64 -1.09 16.34
CA TRP A 1 -10.40 -1.25 14.89
C TRP A 1 -9.93 0.06 14.25
N TYR A 2 -10.66 1.19 14.38
CA TYR A 2 -10.16 2.54 13.99
C TYR A 2 -9.29 3.23 15.05
N THR A 3 -9.16 2.63 16.25
CA THR A 3 -8.29 3.06 17.34
C THR A 3 -7.60 1.84 17.97
N GLY A 4 -6.46 2.07 18.63
CA GLY A 4 -5.58 1.05 19.22
C GLY A 4 -4.28 0.82 18.42
N PRO A 5 -3.37 -0.04 18.92
CA PRO A 5 -2.05 -0.29 18.31
C PRO A 5 -2.10 -0.87 16.88
N PHE A 6 -3.26 -1.39 16.46
CA PHE A 6 -3.49 -1.93 15.12
C PHE A 6 -4.33 -1.01 14.22
N LYS A 7 -4.66 0.21 14.66
CA LYS A 7 -5.57 1.12 13.92
C LYS A 7 -5.08 1.45 12.51
N ASP A 8 -3.77 1.50 12.35
CA ASP A 8 -3.18 1.85 11.07
C ASP A 8 -3.01 0.61 10.20
N LEU A 9 -2.94 -0.61 10.77
CA LEU A 9 -2.56 -1.84 10.10
C LEU A 9 -3.37 -2.11 8.80
N TRP A 10 -4.65 -1.71 8.79
CA TRP A 10 -5.59 -1.97 7.69
C TRP A 10 -5.89 -0.75 6.80
N ASN A 11 -5.52 0.47 7.22
CA ASN A 11 -5.69 1.66 6.37
C ASN A 11 -4.49 1.81 5.44
N LYS A 12 -4.60 1.33 4.20
CA LYS A 12 -3.55 1.44 3.16
C LYS A 12 -3.38 2.87 2.63
N TRP A 13 -4.39 3.73 2.81
CA TRP A 13 -4.50 5.02 2.14
C TRP A 13 -4.00 6.20 2.97
N ASP A 14 -4.00 6.07 4.29
CA ASP A 14 -3.57 7.09 5.25
C ASP A 14 -2.12 6.90 5.74
N VAL A 15 -1.35 6.14 4.97
CA VAL A 15 0.05 5.86 5.26
C VAL A 15 0.86 6.61 4.24
N GLU A 16 1.90 7.32 4.65
CA GLU A 16 2.78 8.04 3.69
C GLU A 16 4.10 7.29 3.43
N LYS A 17 4.32 6.17 4.14
CA LYS A 17 5.53 5.36 4.08
C LYS A 17 5.25 3.95 3.56
N LEU A 18 6.24 3.32 2.93
CA LEU A 18 6.15 1.93 2.50
C LEU A 18 6.17 1.01 3.74
N ARG A 19 5.19 0.11 3.87
CA ARG A 19 5.16 -0.89 4.95
C ARG A 19 6.03 -2.10 4.63
N THR A 20 6.52 -2.77 5.67
CA THR A 20 7.20 -4.07 5.59
C THR A 20 6.36 -5.13 4.86
N SER A 21 5.02 -5.10 4.99
CA SER A 21 4.10 -5.98 4.25
C SER A 21 4.20 -5.81 2.72
N ASN A 22 4.34 -4.57 2.23
CA ASN A 22 4.46 -4.30 0.80
C ASN A 22 5.82 -4.75 0.26
N VAL A 23 6.85 -4.76 1.12
CA VAL A 23 8.17 -5.31 0.78
C VAL A 23 8.07 -6.83 0.63
N ALA A 24 7.37 -7.52 1.54
CA ALA A 24 7.14 -8.96 1.46
C ALA A 24 6.34 -9.37 0.20
N GLU A 25 5.28 -8.64 -0.15
CA GLU A 25 4.54 -8.87 -1.40
C GLU A 25 5.43 -8.67 -2.63
N SER A 26 6.27 -7.64 -2.64
CA SER A 26 7.21 -7.39 -3.75
C SER A 26 8.27 -8.50 -3.89
N PHE A 27 8.74 -9.04 -2.77
CA PHE A 27 9.66 -10.17 -2.72
C PHE A 27 9.03 -11.44 -3.30
N ASN A 28 7.80 -11.77 -2.91
CA ASN A 28 7.07 -12.92 -3.45
C ASN A 28 6.81 -12.79 -4.95
N ARG A 29 6.53 -11.57 -5.44
CA ARG A 29 6.38 -11.30 -6.87
C ARG A 29 7.70 -11.53 -7.63
N LEU A 30 8.82 -11.08 -7.07
CA LEU A 30 10.15 -11.26 -7.66
C LEU A 30 10.50 -12.75 -7.79
N LEU A 31 10.21 -13.55 -6.76
CA LEU A 31 10.36 -15.01 -6.82
C LEU A 31 9.56 -15.62 -7.97
N GLY A 32 8.30 -15.21 -8.16
CA GLY A 32 7.48 -15.69 -9.28
C GLY A 32 8.04 -15.32 -10.66
N VAL A 33 8.71 -14.18 -10.81
CA VAL A 33 9.37 -13.76 -12.06
C VAL A 33 10.66 -14.55 -12.30
N LEU A 34 11.45 -14.77 -11.24
CA LEU A 34 12.74 -15.46 -11.31
C LEU A 34 12.58 -16.97 -11.55
N LEU A 35 11.54 -17.58 -10.99
CA LEU A 35 11.39 -19.04 -10.93
C LEU A 35 10.49 -19.62 -12.04
N ARG A 36 10.35 -18.92 -13.16
CA ARG A 36 9.47 -19.26 -14.31
C ARG A 36 9.13 -20.75 -14.43
N GLY A 37 7.90 -21.12 -14.04
CA GLY A 37 7.40 -22.50 -14.08
C GLY A 37 6.79 -22.94 -12.75
N THR A 38 5.91 -23.94 -12.78
CA THR A 38 5.26 -24.49 -11.58
C THR A 38 6.21 -25.33 -10.72
N HIS A 39 7.28 -25.88 -11.30
CA HIS A 39 8.23 -26.77 -10.63
C HIS A 39 9.68 -26.51 -11.07
N PRO A 40 10.29 -25.38 -10.66
CA PRO A 40 11.70 -25.10 -10.92
C PRO A 40 12.61 -26.12 -10.23
N ARG A 41 13.80 -26.37 -10.80
CA ARG A 41 14.81 -27.25 -10.19
C ARG A 41 15.26 -26.70 -8.84
N MET A 42 15.48 -27.57 -7.85
CA MET A 42 15.89 -27.19 -6.50
C MET A 42 17.15 -26.31 -6.45
N SER A 43 18.11 -26.54 -7.34
CA SER A 43 19.32 -25.70 -7.44
C SER A 43 19.01 -24.26 -7.86
N LEU A 44 18.05 -24.06 -8.78
CA LEU A 44 17.59 -22.73 -9.20
C LEU A 44 16.82 -22.02 -8.08
N LEU A 45 16.02 -22.77 -7.32
CA LEU A 45 15.33 -22.25 -6.13
C LEU A 45 16.33 -21.72 -5.12
N ILE A 46 17.32 -22.54 -4.73
CA ILE A 46 18.34 -22.17 -3.73
C ILE A 46 19.10 -20.92 -4.19
N LEU A 47 19.51 -20.87 -5.45
CA LEU A 47 20.28 -19.75 -5.99
C LEU A 47 19.44 -18.45 -6.04
N ALA A 48 18.18 -18.54 -6.46
CA ALA A 48 17.25 -17.41 -6.42
C ALA A 48 17.01 -16.93 -4.98
N PHE A 49 16.80 -17.86 -4.04
CA PHE A 49 16.62 -17.52 -2.63
C PHE A 49 17.87 -16.85 -2.04
N GLN A 50 19.07 -17.35 -2.32
CA GLN A 50 20.32 -16.73 -1.85
C GLN A 50 20.50 -15.32 -2.39
N SER A 51 20.21 -15.11 -3.68
CA SER A 51 20.27 -13.79 -4.32
C SER A 51 19.25 -12.82 -3.69
N CYS A 52 17.98 -13.23 -3.59
CA CYS A 52 16.93 -12.41 -2.99
C CYS A 52 17.18 -12.14 -1.50
N THR A 53 17.75 -13.10 -0.76
CA THR A 53 18.11 -12.91 0.67
C THR A 53 19.24 -11.91 0.82
N SER A 54 20.23 -11.93 -0.07
CA SER A 54 21.35 -10.98 -0.06
C SER A 54 20.87 -9.56 -0.38
N GLU A 55 20.02 -9.42 -1.39
CA GLU A 55 19.38 -8.13 -1.73
C GLU A 55 18.50 -7.62 -0.59
N ALA A 56 17.69 -8.49 0.03
CA ALA A 56 16.85 -8.14 1.17
C ALA A 56 17.68 -7.71 2.39
N LYS A 57 18.79 -8.40 2.69
CA LYS A 57 19.73 -8.00 3.75
C LYS A 57 20.37 -6.64 3.48
N GLY A 58 20.82 -6.39 2.24
CA GLY A 58 21.37 -5.09 1.84
C GLY A 58 20.34 -3.97 1.97
N ALA A 59 19.10 -4.22 1.53
CA ALA A 59 18.00 -3.28 1.70
C ALA A 59 17.67 -3.03 3.17
N LEU A 60 17.69 -4.06 4.02
CA LEU A 60 17.43 -3.95 5.45
C LEU A 60 18.51 -3.10 6.15
N LEU A 61 19.79 -3.36 5.90
CA LEU A 61 20.90 -2.54 6.42
C LEU A 61 20.75 -1.08 6.00
N TYR A 62 20.43 -0.83 4.72
CA TYR A 62 20.15 0.51 4.20
C TYR A 62 18.98 1.19 4.93
N TYR A 63 17.89 0.48 5.23
CA TYR A 63 16.76 1.04 5.97
C TYR A 63 17.04 1.23 7.47
N GLU A 64 17.86 0.37 8.07
CA GLU A 64 18.26 0.49 9.48
C GLU A 64 19.16 1.71 9.70
N GLU A 65 20.08 1.95 8.78
CA GLU A 65 20.98 3.11 8.80
C GLU A 65 20.25 4.42 8.47
N ARG A 66 19.26 4.36 7.56
CA ARG A 66 18.41 5.51 7.16
C ARG A 66 17.01 5.46 7.78
N ARG A 67 16.89 5.00 9.02
CA ARG A 67 15.60 4.75 9.70
C ARG A 67 14.63 5.94 9.69
N ALA A 68 15.17 7.17 9.65
CA ALA A 68 14.40 8.41 9.57
C ALA A 68 13.78 8.69 8.18
N ASP A 69 14.41 8.21 7.10
CA ASP A 69 14.12 8.61 5.72
C ASP A 69 13.00 7.80 5.05
N GLY A 70 12.36 6.88 5.79
CA GLY A 70 11.27 5.98 5.40
C GLY A 70 10.89 6.01 3.93
N LYS A 71 11.17 4.92 3.18
CA LYS A 71 11.08 4.85 1.71
C LYS A 71 9.93 5.68 1.14
N ARG A 72 10.28 6.78 0.47
CA ARG A 72 9.33 7.69 -0.18
C ARG A 72 8.47 6.90 -1.17
N LEU A 73 7.16 7.08 -1.09
CA LEU A 73 6.22 6.52 -2.07
C LEU A 73 6.54 7.08 -3.46
N ARG A 74 6.21 6.30 -4.51
CA ARG A 74 6.30 6.80 -5.89
C ARG A 74 5.39 8.02 -6.04
N ARG A 75 5.78 8.98 -6.87
CA ARG A 75 4.99 10.22 -7.10
C ARG A 75 3.53 9.93 -7.49
N ARG A 76 3.29 8.92 -8.33
CA ARG A 76 1.93 8.47 -8.70
C ARG A 76 1.12 8.03 -7.47
N ASP A 77 1.74 7.28 -6.56
CA ASP A 77 1.09 6.79 -5.35
C ASP A 77 0.84 7.92 -4.34
N LEU A 78 1.76 8.87 -4.20
CA LEU A 78 1.56 10.08 -3.41
C LEU A 78 0.36 10.88 -3.88
N LEU A 79 0.28 11.18 -5.18
CA LEU A 79 -0.83 11.93 -5.76
C LEU A 79 -2.16 11.19 -5.59
N ARG A 80 -2.15 9.87 -5.76
CA ARG A 80 -3.33 9.02 -5.56
C ARG A 80 -3.80 9.05 -4.10
N ARG A 81 -2.89 8.89 -3.13
CA ARG A 81 -3.21 8.99 -1.69
C ARG A 81 -3.70 10.37 -1.30
N HIS A 82 -3.09 11.43 -1.84
CA HIS A 82 -3.56 12.80 -1.63
C HIS A 82 -5.00 13.00 -2.13
N ARG A 83 -5.37 12.49 -3.32
CA ARG A 83 -6.75 12.55 -3.82
C ARG A 83 -7.72 11.76 -2.93
N VAL A 84 -7.33 10.60 -2.42
CA VAL A 84 -8.13 9.84 -1.45
C VAL A 84 -8.35 10.67 -0.18
N ALA A 85 -7.29 11.27 0.38
CA ALA A 85 -7.37 12.11 1.56
C ALA A 85 -8.29 13.32 1.35
N MET A 86 -8.21 13.98 0.19
CA MET A 86 -9.11 15.09 -0.15
C MET A 86 -10.58 14.65 -0.22
N GLU A 87 -10.90 13.54 -0.86
CA GLU A 87 -12.29 13.05 -0.94
C GLU A 87 -12.82 12.58 0.43
N MET A 88 -11.97 11.94 1.25
CA MET A 88 -12.30 11.60 2.65
C MET A 88 -12.61 12.86 3.46
N SER A 89 -11.78 13.90 3.33
CA SER A 89 -11.96 15.18 4.03
C SER A 89 -13.25 15.86 3.60
N ARG A 90 -13.53 15.92 2.28
CA ARG A 90 -14.77 16.48 1.74
C ARG A 90 -16.01 15.75 2.26
N PHE A 91 -15.96 14.42 2.30
CA PHE A 91 -17.07 13.62 2.83
C PHE A 91 -17.26 13.84 4.33
N ARG A 92 -16.16 13.93 5.09
CA ARG A 92 -16.19 14.26 6.52
C ARG A 92 -16.83 15.62 6.77
N SER A 93 -16.44 16.68 6.05
CA SER A 93 -17.07 18.00 6.17
C SER A 93 -18.56 17.97 5.82
N THR A 94 -18.95 17.13 4.86
CA THR A 94 -20.37 16.93 4.49
C THR A 94 -21.12 16.26 5.64
N MET A 95 -20.54 15.21 6.24
CA MET A 95 -21.10 14.50 7.39
C MET A 95 -21.23 15.40 8.63
N GLU A 96 -20.23 16.25 8.88
CA GLU A 96 -20.25 17.24 9.98
C GLU A 96 -21.35 18.28 9.74
N THR A 97 -21.44 18.83 8.53
CA THR A 97 -22.48 19.81 8.15
C THR A 97 -23.89 19.23 8.28
N THR A 98 -24.10 17.97 7.88
CA THR A 98 -25.42 17.32 7.98
C THR A 98 -25.67 16.65 9.33
N ARG A 99 -24.78 16.81 10.32
CA ARG A 99 -24.85 16.15 11.64
C ARG A 99 -25.02 14.62 11.55
N GLY A 100 -24.41 14.01 10.54
CA GLY A 100 -24.50 12.57 10.29
C GLY A 100 -25.72 12.12 9.48
N PHE A 101 -26.68 13.00 9.18
CA PHE A 101 -27.83 12.68 8.33
C PHE A 101 -27.46 12.78 6.85
N LEU A 102 -26.90 11.71 6.31
CA LEU A 102 -26.47 11.63 4.92
C LEU A 102 -27.55 11.01 4.05
N SER A 103 -27.83 11.64 2.91
CA SER A 103 -28.70 11.04 1.90
C SER A 103 -27.99 9.88 1.19
N THR A 104 -28.76 8.91 0.71
CA THR A 104 -28.26 7.82 -0.13
C THR A 104 -27.53 8.34 -1.38
N VAL A 105 -27.98 9.47 -1.93
CA VAL A 105 -27.33 10.13 -3.08
C VAL A 105 -25.93 10.64 -2.72
N THR A 106 -25.78 11.24 -1.53
CA THR A 106 -24.49 11.72 -1.03
C THR A 106 -23.52 10.57 -0.82
N ILE A 107 -23.97 9.49 -0.18
CA ILE A 107 -23.17 8.28 0.06
C ILE A 107 -22.74 7.66 -1.28
N THR A 108 -23.68 7.49 -2.20
CA THR A 108 -23.41 6.88 -3.52
C THR A 108 -22.42 7.72 -4.33
N THR A 109 -22.56 9.05 -4.30
CA THR A 109 -21.66 9.97 -5.00
C THR A 109 -20.25 9.88 -4.45
N TYR A 110 -20.11 9.83 -3.12
CA TYR A 110 -18.82 9.63 -2.47
C TYR A 110 -18.19 8.29 -2.87
N CYS A 111 -18.93 7.18 -2.77
CA CYS A 111 -18.42 5.86 -3.16
C CYS A 111 -17.95 5.81 -4.61
N ARG A 112 -18.70 6.42 -5.55
CA ARG A 112 -18.32 6.50 -6.97
C ARG A 112 -17.04 7.31 -7.20
N ARG A 113 -16.85 8.42 -6.49
CA ARG A 113 -15.62 9.21 -6.58
C ARG A 113 -14.44 8.45 -5.99
N MET A 114 -14.62 7.86 -4.82
CA MET A 114 -13.60 7.09 -4.13
C MET A 114 -13.15 5.87 -4.94
N ALA A 115 -14.06 5.17 -5.61
CA ALA A 115 -13.76 4.00 -6.44
C ALA A 115 -12.72 4.28 -7.55
N ARG A 116 -12.68 5.51 -8.08
CA ARG A 116 -11.68 5.94 -9.09
C ARG A 116 -10.25 5.91 -8.57
N PHE A 117 -10.08 6.06 -7.26
CA PHE A 117 -8.77 6.13 -6.62
C PHE A 117 -8.47 4.90 -5.78
N VAL A 118 -9.46 4.16 -5.27
CA VAL A 118 -9.22 3.00 -4.40
C VAL A 118 -9.04 1.71 -5.20
N THR A 119 -9.66 1.59 -6.38
CA THR A 119 -9.46 0.39 -7.21
C THR A 119 -8.09 0.42 -7.87
N GLU A 120 -7.31 -0.66 -7.73
CA GLU A 120 -6.03 -0.87 -8.43
C GLU A 120 -6.25 -1.20 -9.91
N LYS A 121 -7.10 -0.45 -10.61
CA LYS A 121 -7.18 -0.58 -12.06
C LYS A 121 -5.95 0.09 -12.66
N VAL A 122 -5.10 -0.74 -13.24
CA VAL A 122 -3.98 -0.34 -14.10
C VAL A 122 -4.58 0.52 -15.22
N VAL A 123 -4.42 1.83 -15.09
CA VAL A 123 -4.36 2.74 -16.25
C VAL A 123 -2.91 2.78 -16.68
#